data_AF-A0A9D6FYF3-F1
#
_entry.id   AF-A0A9D6FYF3-F1
#
_cell.length_a   1.000
_cell.length_b   1.000
_cell.length_c   1.000
_cell.angle_alpha   90.00
_cell.angle_beta   90.00
_cell.angle_gamma   90.00
#
_symmetry.space_group_name_H-M   'P 1'
#
loop_
_entity.id
_entity.type
_entity.pdbx_description
1 polymer ?
#
loop_
_entity_poly.entity_id
_entity_poly.type
_entity_poly.pdbx_seq_one_letter_code
_entity_poly.pdbx_strand_id
1 'polypeptide(L)'
;MVSTQSIFQEEIDKYQKRLDRIDRNPSPTMLSANRLLYQAHLENNKAHLRWWQEGKPFIALAGAGLETLFRAFGEYQILPMVYIADRLGTKKAEEAMDKVRAMGLPDYACDRTMLFMPFATAGVELPKPKIIITRTGSCNVVNNSFRAMGRLLDVPVYTIEVPFSDPYQEHLDYVVEQLRDL
;
A
#
# COMPACT_ATOMS: atom_id res chain seq x y z
N MET A 1 -5.21 -1.86 -24.56
CA MET A 1 -4.97 -0.48 -24.08
C MET A 1 -4.79 -0.56 -22.58
N VAL A 2 -3.60 -0.25 -22.08
CA VAL A 2 -3.35 -0.14 -20.64
C VAL A 2 -3.99 1.16 -20.17
N SER A 3 -4.83 1.09 -19.13
CA SER A 3 -5.44 2.26 -18.49
C SER A 3 -4.33 3.22 -18.05
N THR A 4 -4.29 4.44 -18.59
CA THR A 4 -3.40 5.53 -18.14
C THR A 4 -3.92 6.21 -16.86
N GLN A 5 -4.91 5.61 -16.19
CA GLN A 5 -5.58 6.17 -15.03
C GLN A 5 -4.92 5.66 -13.74
N SER A 6 -4.72 6.53 -12.76
CA SER A 6 -4.18 6.14 -11.46
C SER A 6 -5.10 5.15 -10.75
N ILE A 7 -4.52 4.26 -9.93
CA ILE A 7 -5.31 3.30 -9.14
C ILE A 7 -6.29 4.03 -8.20
N PHE A 8 -5.92 5.22 -7.70
CA PHE A 8 -6.80 6.01 -6.83
C PHE A 8 -8.05 6.47 -7.57
N GLN A 9 -7.93 6.94 -8.81
CA GLN A 9 -9.09 7.38 -9.57
C GLN A 9 -10.02 6.21 -9.92
N GLU A 10 -9.46 5.06 -10.27
CA GLU A 10 -10.26 3.87 -10.54
C GLU A 10 -11.00 3.37 -9.29
N GLU A 11 -10.35 3.44 -8.12
CA GLU A 11 -11.00 3.16 -6.84
C GLU A 11 -12.09 4.20 -6.51
N ILE A 12 -11.86 5.49 -6.77
CA ILE A 12 -12.88 6.55 -6.63
C ILE A 12 -14.12 6.20 -7.45
N ASP A 13 -13.94 5.90 -8.74
CA ASP A 13 -15.04 5.57 -9.65
C ASP A 13 -15.80 4.31 -9.18
N LYS A 14 -15.08 3.30 -8.69
CA LYS A 14 -15.63 2.06 -8.13
C LYS A 14 -16.45 2.32 -6.87
N TYR A 15 -15.92 3.08 -5.90
CA TYR A 15 -16.60 3.32 -4.64
C TYR A 15 -17.78 4.28 -4.80
N GLN A 16 -17.68 5.29 -5.67
CA GLN A 16 -18.82 6.15 -6.01
C GLN A 16 -19.98 5.34 -6.58
N LYS A 17 -19.74 4.47 -7.58
CA LYS A 17 -20.77 3.58 -8.14
C LYS A 17 -21.41 2.67 -7.09
N ARG A 18 -20.61 2.18 -6.12
CA ARG A 18 -21.12 1.32 -5.04
C ARG A 18 -22.02 2.11 -4.08
N LEU A 19 -21.64 3.33 -3.71
CA LEU A 19 -22.44 4.21 -2.86
C LEU A 19 -23.75 4.61 -3.55
N ASP A 20 -23.69 5.03 -4.82
CA ASP A 20 -24.89 5.38 -5.61
C ASP A 20 -25.89 4.21 -5.66
N ARG A 21 -25.38 2.98 -5.80
CA ARG A 21 -26.23 1.77 -5.80
C ARG A 21 -26.88 1.52 -4.44
N ILE A 22 -26.15 1.72 -3.35
CA ILE A 22 -26.67 1.57 -1.99
C ILE A 22 -27.74 2.63 -1.72
N ASP A 23 -27.49 3.87 -2.12
CA ASP A 23 -28.41 4.98 -1.87
C ASP A 23 -29.70 4.87 -2.71
N ARG A 24 -29.60 4.32 -3.93
CA ARG A 24 -30.78 4.07 -4.80
C ARG A 24 -31.61 2.86 -4.36
N ASN A 25 -30.98 1.82 -3.83
CA ASN A 25 -31.66 0.59 -3.43
C ASN A 25 -31.06 0.05 -2.13
N PRO A 26 -31.39 0.68 -0.97
CA PRO A 26 -30.87 0.25 0.32
C PRO A 26 -31.39 -1.15 0.62
N SER A 27 -30.49 -2.13 0.65
CA SER A 27 -30.85 -3.51 0.95
C SER A 27 -31.13 -3.66 2.46
N PRO A 28 -32.28 -4.24 2.86
CA PRO A 28 -32.61 -4.43 4.27
C PRO A 28 -31.69 -5.43 4.98
N THR A 29 -30.92 -6.22 4.23
CA THR A 29 -29.94 -7.18 4.77
C THR A 29 -28.51 -6.62 4.80
N MET A 30 -28.29 -5.42 4.26
CA MET A 30 -26.98 -4.79 4.25
C MET A 30 -26.77 -3.99 5.53
N LEU A 31 -25.66 -4.27 6.24
CA LEU A 31 -25.26 -3.49 7.39
C LEU A 31 -24.99 -2.03 6.99
N SER A 32 -25.49 -1.08 7.78
CA SER A 32 -25.21 0.36 7.60
C SER A 32 -23.70 0.65 7.57
N ALA A 33 -22.91 -0.16 8.27
CA ALA A 33 -21.45 -0.12 8.28
C ALA A 33 -20.81 -0.27 6.88
N ASN A 34 -21.45 -0.97 5.93
CA ASN A 34 -20.88 -1.14 4.58
C ASN A 34 -20.84 0.17 3.81
N ARG A 35 -21.90 0.99 3.95
CA ARG A 35 -21.93 2.32 3.34
C ARG A 35 -20.83 3.19 3.91
N LEU A 36 -20.68 3.18 5.24
CA LEU A 36 -19.64 3.94 5.93
C LEU A 36 -18.24 3.51 5.48
N LEU A 37 -17.99 2.20 5.34
CA LEU A 37 -16.73 1.66 4.84
C LEU A 37 -16.42 2.16 3.42
N TYR A 38 -17.38 2.09 2.49
CA TYR A 38 -17.17 2.59 1.13
C TYR A 38 -16.97 4.10 1.07
N GLN A 39 -17.68 4.86 1.92
CA GLN A 39 -17.46 6.29 2.06
C GLN A 39 -16.03 6.60 2.55
N ALA A 40 -15.55 5.88 3.57
CA ALA A 40 -14.19 6.04 4.07
C ALA A 40 -13.14 5.74 3.00
N HIS A 41 -13.31 4.66 2.23
CA HIS A 41 -12.42 4.34 1.11
C HIS A 41 -12.46 5.39 0.00
N LEU A 42 -13.64 5.92 -0.35
CA LEU A 42 -13.79 6.96 -1.35
C LEU A 42 -13.02 8.22 -0.94
N GLU A 43 -13.24 8.70 0.29
CA GLU A 43 -12.58 9.91 0.78
C GLU A 43 -11.07 9.74 0.95
N ASN A 44 -10.61 8.56 1.41
CA ASN A 44 -9.19 8.27 1.48
C ASN A 44 -8.54 8.28 0.08
N ASN A 45 -9.18 7.70 -0.94
CA ASN A 45 -8.64 7.70 -2.30
C ASN A 45 -8.67 9.10 -2.95
N LYS A 46 -9.69 9.93 -2.68
CA LYS A 46 -9.70 11.35 -3.07
C LYS A 46 -8.56 12.12 -2.42
N ALA A 47 -8.29 11.86 -1.13
CA ALA A 47 -7.17 12.47 -0.43
C ALA A 47 -5.83 12.07 -1.06
N HIS A 48 -5.61 10.78 -1.35
CA HIS A 48 -4.42 10.30 -2.05
C HIS A 48 -4.27 10.93 -3.44
N LEU A 49 -5.34 10.97 -4.24
CA LEU A 49 -5.28 11.54 -5.59
C LEU A 49 -4.91 13.02 -5.56
N ARG A 50 -5.56 13.82 -4.69
CA ARG A 50 -5.21 15.24 -4.51
C ARG A 50 -3.77 15.42 -4.06
N TRP A 51 -3.33 14.65 -3.06
CA TRP A 51 -1.96 14.67 -2.56
C TRP A 51 -0.93 14.41 -3.66
N TRP A 52 -1.21 13.45 -4.53
CA TRP A 52 -0.36 13.16 -5.69
C TRP A 52 -0.39 14.30 -6.71
N GLN A 53 -1.57 14.83 -7.05
CA GLN A 53 -1.70 15.95 -8.00
C GLN A 53 -0.99 17.23 -7.51
N GLU A 54 -0.92 17.44 -6.20
CA GLU A 54 -0.17 18.52 -5.56
C GLU A 54 1.36 18.28 -5.53
N GLY A 55 1.84 17.14 -6.03
CA GLY A 55 3.25 16.79 -6.04
C GLY A 55 3.83 16.47 -4.67
N LYS A 56 2.98 16.18 -3.67
CA LYS A 56 3.41 15.92 -2.29
C LYS A 56 3.95 14.49 -2.14
N PRO A 57 4.93 14.28 -1.23
CA PRO A 57 5.60 13.00 -1.10
C PRO A 57 4.72 11.93 -0.46
N PHE A 58 4.89 10.69 -0.91
CA PHE A 58 4.32 9.50 -0.28
C PHE A 58 5.38 8.71 0.48
N ILE A 59 4.94 8.02 1.53
CA ILE A 59 5.72 6.99 2.22
C ILE A 59 5.15 5.63 1.81
N ALA A 60 5.99 4.74 1.29
CA ALA A 60 5.59 3.36 1.07
C ALA A 60 5.86 2.54 2.34
N LEU A 61 4.87 1.77 2.79
CA LEU A 61 4.95 1.02 4.04
C LEU A 61 4.73 -0.48 3.81
N ALA A 62 5.61 -1.29 4.40
CA ALA A 62 5.47 -2.74 4.44
C ALA A 62 4.74 -3.21 5.70
N GLY A 63 3.42 -3.36 5.59
CA GLY A 63 2.58 -3.93 6.65
C GLY A 63 1.94 -2.90 7.57
N ALA A 64 0.98 -3.38 8.36
CA ALA A 64 0.18 -2.57 9.27
C ALA A 64 0.89 -2.27 10.60
N GLY A 65 0.50 -1.16 11.22
CA GLY A 65 0.82 -0.78 12.60
C GLY A 65 1.72 0.45 12.72
N LEU A 66 2.42 0.84 11.64
CA LEU A 66 3.29 2.02 11.63
C LEU A 66 2.62 3.26 11.02
N GLU A 67 1.42 3.10 10.44
CA GLU A 67 0.73 4.20 9.79
C GLU A 67 0.39 5.33 10.76
N THR A 68 -0.06 4.97 11.96
CA THR A 68 -0.41 5.94 13.01
C THR A 68 0.81 6.76 13.42
N LEU A 69 1.98 6.12 13.51
CA LEU A 69 3.22 6.79 13.86
C LEU A 69 3.62 7.83 12.81
N PHE A 70 3.65 7.46 11.52
CA PHE A 70 4.00 8.40 10.46
C PHE A 70 2.97 9.51 10.26
N ARG A 71 1.68 9.22 10.50
CA ARG A 71 0.64 10.25 10.53
C ARG A 71 0.81 11.24 11.69
N ALA A 72 1.45 10.84 12.79
CA ALA A 72 1.73 11.73 13.91
C ALA A 72 2.92 12.67 13.64
N PHE A 73 3.90 12.25 12.84
CA PHE A 73 5.08 13.06 12.49
C PHE A 73 4.80 14.16 11.46
N GLY A 74 3.60 14.24 10.92
CA GLY A 74 3.19 15.30 10.01
C GLY A 74 2.19 14.82 8.97
N GLU A 75 1.90 15.69 8.01
CA GLU A 75 1.02 15.35 6.90
C GLU A 75 1.76 14.48 5.89
N TYR A 76 1.63 13.16 6.02
CA TYR A 76 2.09 12.21 5.02
C TYR A 76 0.92 11.33 4.57
N GLN A 77 0.87 11.04 3.26
CA GLN A 77 0.06 9.96 2.75
C GLN A 77 0.88 8.69 2.63
N ILE A 78 0.27 7.59 3.05
CA ILE A 78 0.90 6.28 3.13
C ILE A 78 0.36 5.39 2.03
N LEU A 79 1.28 4.73 1.32
CA LEU A 79 0.96 3.67 0.39
C LEU A 79 1.18 2.33 1.09
N PRO A 80 0.11 1.64 1.54
CA PRO A 80 0.25 0.32 2.12
C PRO A 80 0.40 -0.72 1.00
N MET A 81 1.62 -0.85 0.46
CA MET A 81 1.88 -1.56 -0.79
C MET A 81 1.50 -3.04 -0.71
N VAL A 82 1.61 -3.66 0.46
CA VAL A 82 1.23 -5.06 0.69
C VAL A 82 -0.25 -5.33 0.44
N TYR A 83 -1.11 -4.32 0.56
CA TYR A 83 -2.56 -4.44 0.34
C TYR A 83 -2.97 -4.09 -1.09
N ILE A 84 -2.03 -3.77 -1.98
CA ILE A 84 -2.36 -3.56 -3.39
C ILE A 84 -2.98 -4.82 -3.97
N ALA A 85 -2.45 -6.01 -3.66
CA ALA A 85 -3.02 -7.28 -4.11
C ALA A 85 -4.50 -7.43 -3.76
N ASP A 86 -4.93 -7.01 -2.56
CA ASP A 86 -6.33 -7.08 -2.12
C ASP A 86 -7.25 -6.12 -2.89
N ARG A 87 -6.68 -5.12 -3.56
CA ARG A 87 -7.39 -4.09 -4.35
C ARG A 87 -7.48 -4.43 -5.82
N LEU A 88 -6.62 -5.33 -6.31
CA LEU A 88 -6.65 -5.78 -7.70
C LEU A 88 -7.88 -6.68 -7.90
N GLY A 89 -8.75 -6.34 -8.84
CA GLY A 89 -9.70 -7.31 -9.38
C GLY A 89 -8.97 -8.36 -10.21
N THR A 90 -9.60 -9.51 -10.45
CA THR A 90 -9.00 -10.67 -11.14
C THR A 90 -8.21 -10.31 -12.40
N LYS A 91 -8.83 -9.54 -13.31
CA LYS A 91 -8.19 -9.12 -14.56
C LYS A 91 -6.89 -8.33 -14.35
N LYS A 92 -6.87 -7.42 -13.36
CA LYS A 92 -5.67 -6.63 -13.07
C LYS A 92 -4.59 -7.41 -12.36
N ALA A 93 -4.98 -8.40 -11.56
CA ALA A 93 -4.02 -9.32 -10.97
C ALA A 93 -3.32 -10.14 -12.05
N GLU A 94 -4.06 -10.65 -13.05
CA GLU A 94 -3.48 -11.35 -14.21
C GLU A 94 -2.52 -10.46 -15.01
N GLU A 95 -2.94 -9.23 -15.35
CA GLU A 95 -2.08 -8.26 -16.04
C GLU A 95 -0.82 -7.92 -15.22
N ALA A 96 -0.95 -7.81 -13.91
CA ALA A 96 0.19 -7.58 -13.02
C ALA A 96 1.14 -8.78 -12.99
N MET A 97 0.62 -10.01 -12.99
CA MET A 97 1.43 -11.23 -13.05
C MET A 97 2.26 -11.31 -14.33
N ASP A 98 1.67 -10.96 -15.47
CA ASP A 98 2.42 -10.92 -16.74
C ASP A 98 3.54 -9.89 -16.71
N LYS A 99 3.30 -8.72 -16.10
CA LYS A 99 4.35 -7.72 -15.86
C LYS A 99 5.44 -8.24 -14.90
N VAL A 100 5.08 -8.93 -13.81
CA VAL A 100 6.03 -9.56 -12.87
C VAL A 100 6.96 -10.52 -13.61
N ARG A 101 6.41 -11.40 -14.44
CA ARG A 101 7.20 -12.33 -15.27
C ARG A 101 8.12 -11.60 -16.25
N ALA A 102 7.61 -10.57 -16.92
CA ALA A 102 8.40 -9.76 -17.85
C ALA A 102 9.55 -9.01 -17.16
N MET A 103 9.40 -8.66 -15.88
CA MET A 103 10.47 -8.06 -15.06
C MET A 103 11.51 -9.09 -14.59
N GLY A 104 11.31 -10.39 -14.84
CA GLY A 104 12.16 -11.47 -14.32
C GLY A 104 12.04 -11.68 -12.82
N LEU A 105 10.93 -11.23 -12.21
CA LEU A 105 10.63 -11.45 -10.80
C LEU A 105 10.01 -12.84 -10.58
N PRO A 106 10.20 -13.46 -9.40
CA PRO A 106 9.63 -14.77 -9.10
C PRO A 106 8.10 -14.71 -9.07
N ASP A 107 7.45 -15.43 -9.98
CA ASP A 107 5.98 -15.50 -10.11
C ASP A 107 5.33 -16.59 -9.23
N TYR A 108 6.14 -17.24 -8.39
CA TYR A 108 5.73 -18.20 -7.36
C TYR A 108 5.75 -17.59 -5.95
N ALA A 109 6.10 -16.31 -5.81
CA ALA A 109 6.09 -15.62 -4.53
C ALA A 109 4.64 -15.35 -4.08
N CYS A 110 4.46 -14.94 -2.82
CA CYS A 110 3.14 -14.50 -2.36
C CYS A 110 2.70 -13.25 -3.12
N ASP A 111 1.45 -13.20 -3.59
CA ASP A 111 0.87 -12.07 -4.32
C ASP A 111 1.12 -10.70 -3.65
N ARG A 112 1.04 -10.64 -2.32
CA ARG A 112 1.29 -9.42 -1.51
C ARG A 112 2.72 -8.90 -1.60
N THR A 113 3.65 -9.72 -2.08
CA THR A 113 5.08 -9.42 -2.19
C THR A 113 5.49 -9.08 -3.62
N MET A 114 4.77 -9.57 -4.62
CA MET A 114 5.14 -9.38 -6.03
C MET A 114 4.18 -8.46 -6.80
N LEU A 115 2.86 -8.51 -6.54
CA LEU A 115 1.88 -7.83 -7.40
C LEU A 115 1.95 -6.31 -7.34
N PHE A 116 2.50 -5.72 -6.27
CA PHE A 116 2.67 -4.27 -6.21
C PHE A 116 3.84 -3.77 -7.05
N MET A 117 4.81 -4.64 -7.38
CA MET A 117 6.07 -4.26 -8.03
C MET A 117 5.81 -3.57 -9.38
N PRO A 118 5.00 -4.12 -10.31
CA PRO A 118 4.77 -3.48 -11.60
C PRO A 118 4.12 -2.09 -11.49
N PHE A 119 3.19 -1.92 -10.56
CA PHE A 119 2.49 -0.63 -10.36
C PHE A 119 3.43 0.41 -9.75
N ALA A 120 4.27 -0.02 -8.80
CA ALA A 120 5.23 0.86 -8.14
C ALA A 120 6.32 1.33 -9.10
N THR A 121 6.84 0.44 -9.95
CA THR A 121 8.01 0.73 -10.80
C THR A 121 7.64 1.39 -12.12
N ALA A 122 6.40 1.28 -12.59
CA ALA A 122 5.96 1.96 -13.81
C ALA A 122 5.76 3.47 -13.64
N GLY A 123 5.51 3.95 -12.41
CA GLY A 123 5.35 5.38 -12.09
C GLY A 123 4.08 6.05 -12.64
N VAL A 124 3.23 5.32 -13.36
CA VAL A 124 1.97 5.83 -13.95
C VAL A 124 0.76 5.53 -13.07
N GLU A 125 0.73 4.34 -12.44
CA GLU A 125 -0.44 3.85 -11.71
C GLU A 125 -0.38 4.20 -10.21
N LEU A 126 0.84 4.29 -9.65
CA LEU A 126 1.14 4.69 -8.28
C LEU A 126 2.25 5.75 -8.25
N PRO A 127 2.20 6.69 -7.28
CA PRO A 127 3.25 7.67 -7.11
C PRO A 127 4.55 7.01 -6.62
N LYS A 128 5.69 7.48 -7.13
CA LYS A 128 7.00 7.10 -6.59
C LYS A 128 7.11 7.57 -5.13
N PRO A 129 7.34 6.68 -4.15
CA PRO A 129 7.52 7.07 -2.76
C PRO A 129 8.84 7.84 -2.56
N LYS A 130 8.88 8.73 -1.58
CA LYS A 130 10.10 9.44 -1.18
C LYS A 130 11.01 8.60 -0.28
N ILE A 131 10.39 7.73 0.52
CA ILE A 131 11.06 6.76 1.37
C ILE A 131 10.20 5.50 1.47
N ILE A 132 10.88 4.38 1.64
CA ILE A 132 10.27 3.09 1.88
C ILE A 132 10.57 2.68 3.32
N ILE A 133 9.53 2.41 4.09
CA ILE A 133 9.66 1.87 5.44
C ILE A 133 9.17 0.43 5.41
N THR A 134 10.02 -0.49 5.85
CA THR A 134 9.68 -1.90 5.99
C THR A 134 10.00 -2.40 7.39
N ARG A 135 9.56 -3.60 7.74
CA ARG A 135 9.83 -4.20 9.05
C ARG A 135 10.03 -5.69 8.99
N THR A 136 10.82 -6.23 9.91
CA THR A 136 10.80 -7.68 10.18
C THR A 136 9.55 -8.06 10.99
N GLY A 137 9.23 -9.36 11.02
CA GLY A 137 8.10 -9.90 11.78
C GLY A 137 6.86 -10.27 10.96
N SER A 138 6.84 -10.05 9.64
CA SER A 138 5.86 -10.68 8.75
C SER A 138 6.48 -11.90 8.05
N CYS A 139 7.21 -11.67 6.96
CA CYS A 139 8.09 -12.67 6.35
C CYS A 139 9.28 -11.98 5.69
N ASN A 140 10.36 -12.73 5.49
CA ASN A 140 11.56 -12.30 4.79
C ASN A 140 11.28 -11.83 3.35
N VAL A 141 10.30 -12.43 2.66
CA VAL A 141 9.95 -12.08 1.28
C VAL A 141 9.36 -10.66 1.19
N VAL A 142 8.56 -10.22 2.16
CA VAL A 142 8.06 -8.83 2.23
C VAL A 142 9.24 -7.87 2.27
N ASN A 143 10.16 -8.02 3.23
CA ASN A 143 11.34 -7.16 3.33
C ASN A 143 12.17 -7.13 2.04
N ASN A 144 12.43 -8.30 1.45
CA ASN A 144 13.20 -8.39 0.22
C ASN A 144 12.52 -7.68 -0.94
N SER A 145 11.20 -7.74 -1.02
CA SER A 145 10.42 -7.08 -2.08
C SER A 145 10.48 -5.56 -1.98
N PHE A 146 10.37 -5.01 -0.77
CA PHE A 146 10.51 -3.57 -0.55
C PHE A 146 11.95 -3.08 -0.75
N ARG A 147 12.96 -3.90 -0.39
CA ARG A 147 14.37 -3.61 -0.70
C ARG A 147 14.63 -3.63 -2.21
N ALA A 148 14.04 -4.59 -2.93
CA ALA A 148 14.12 -4.64 -4.39
C ALA A 148 13.42 -3.43 -5.02
N MET A 149 12.25 -3.05 -4.53
CA MET A 149 11.53 -1.84 -4.95
C MET A 149 12.40 -0.58 -4.75
N GLY A 150 13.04 -0.42 -3.59
CA GLY A 150 13.93 0.72 -3.33
C GLY A 150 15.10 0.80 -4.29
N ARG A 151 15.70 -0.35 -4.65
CA ARG A 151 16.77 -0.39 -5.68
C ARG A 151 16.25 -0.03 -7.07
N LEU A 152 15.09 -0.56 -7.47
CA LEU A 152 14.50 -0.30 -8.79
C LEU A 152 14.04 1.15 -8.94
N LEU A 153 13.61 1.77 -7.85
CA LEU A 153 13.14 3.15 -7.84
C LEU A 153 14.23 4.16 -7.49
N ASP A 154 15.41 3.72 -7.04
CA ASP A 154 16.42 4.59 -6.43
C ASP A 154 15.81 5.45 -5.30
N VAL A 155 15.28 4.77 -4.29
CA VAL A 155 14.59 5.34 -3.11
C VAL A 155 15.16 4.72 -1.84
N PRO A 156 15.45 5.52 -0.79
CA PRO A 156 15.96 4.98 0.48
C PRO A 156 14.96 4.01 1.12
N VAL A 157 15.50 2.94 1.71
CA VAL A 157 14.74 1.91 2.41
C VAL A 157 15.23 1.87 3.85
N TYR A 158 14.31 2.12 4.79
CA TYR A 158 14.54 1.93 6.22
C TYR A 158 13.82 0.67 6.69
N THR A 159 14.52 -0.21 7.41
CA THR A 159 13.95 -1.46 7.92
C THR A 159 13.93 -1.40 9.44
N ILE A 160 12.73 -1.45 10.02
CA ILE A 160 12.53 -1.60 11.47
C ILE A 160 12.59 -3.08 11.80
N GLU A 161 13.66 -3.49 12.46
CA GLU A 161 13.85 -4.84 12.93
C GLU A 161 13.06 -5.07 14.22
N VAL A 162 11.93 -5.76 14.08
CA VAL A 162 11.13 -6.31 15.17
C VAL A 162 11.62 -7.73 15.48
N PRO A 163 12.13 -8.00 16.69
CA PRO A 163 12.52 -9.34 17.12
C PRO A 163 11.36 -10.34 17.06
N PHE A 164 11.66 -11.61 16.74
CA PHE A 164 10.65 -12.67 16.61
C PHE A 164 10.32 -13.38 17.94
N SER A 165 11.04 -13.04 19.01
CA SER A 165 10.88 -13.54 20.37
C SER A 165 9.85 -12.75 21.18
N ASP A 166 9.54 -13.25 22.38
CA ASP A 166 8.67 -12.55 23.33
C ASP A 166 9.12 -11.10 23.57
N PRO A 167 8.19 -10.15 23.78
CA PRO A 167 8.50 -8.74 23.95
C PRO A 167 9.11 -8.48 25.34
N TYR A 168 10.41 -8.77 25.48
CA TYR A 168 11.21 -8.35 26.62
C TYR A 168 11.55 -6.86 26.51
N GLN A 169 11.87 -6.23 27.64
CA GLN A 169 12.20 -4.81 27.70
C GLN A 169 13.33 -4.44 26.72
N GLU A 170 14.36 -5.29 26.61
CA GLU A 170 15.47 -5.11 25.67
C GLU A 170 15.03 -5.05 24.19
N HIS A 171 14.01 -5.82 23.81
CA HIS A 171 13.45 -5.79 22.44
C HIS A 171 12.66 -4.51 22.20
N LEU A 172 11.94 -4.04 23.21
CA LEU A 172 11.23 -2.76 23.14
C LEU A 172 12.23 -1.61 23.01
N ASP A 173 13.26 -1.59 23.84
CA ASP A 173 14.32 -0.57 23.81
C ASP A 173 15.01 -0.59 22.44
N TYR A 174 15.34 -1.76 21.89
CA TYR A 174 15.91 -1.90 20.55
C TYR A 174 15.04 -1.31 19.44
N VAL A 175 13.72 -1.57 19.46
CA VAL A 175 12.81 -1.00 18.47
C VAL A 175 12.63 0.50 18.69
N VAL A 176 12.59 0.97 19.93
CA VAL A 176 12.48 2.40 20.26
C VAL A 176 13.69 3.18 19.76
N GLU A 177 14.92 2.68 19.94
CA GLU A 177 16.12 3.32 19.41
C GLU A 177 16.08 3.40 17.88
N GLN A 178 15.67 2.32 17.20
CA GLN A 178 15.46 2.38 15.74
C GLN A 178 14.42 3.41 15.31
N LEU A 179 13.37 3.64 16.11
CA LEU A 179 12.36 4.67 15.80
C LEU A 179 12.86 6.09 16.09
N ARG A 180 13.84 6.26 16.98
CA ARG A 180 14.46 7.57 17.27
C ARG A 180 15.46 7.98 16.18
N ASP A 181 16.13 7.02 15.56
CA ASP A 181 17.09 7.25 14.48
C ASP A 181 16.42 7.62 13.13
N LEU A 182 15.13 7.30 12.98
CA LEU A 182 14.34 7.51 11.76
C LEU A 182 13.86 8.96 11.58
#